data_AF-E8RLA9-F1
#
_entry.id   AF-E8RLA9-F1
#
_cell.length_a   1.000
_cell.length_b   1.000
_cell.length_c   1.000
_cell.angle_alpha   90.00
_cell.angle_beta   90.00
_cell.angle_gamma   90.00
#
_symmetry.space_group_name_H-M   'P 1'
#
loop_
_entity.id
_entity.type
_entity.pdbx_description
1 polymer ?
#
loop_
_entity_poly.entity_id
_entity_poly.type
_entity_poly.pdbx_seq_one_letter_code
_entity_poly.pdbx_strand_id
1 'polypeptide(L)'
;MSDSRHMARAIAMATAQLGRTVPNPPVGCVIVKDGVVIAEAATGDGGRPHAEEAALAQLDHRAEGATAYVTLEPCGARSHGGLSCSQRLVEAGVSRVVFACHDPSPFASHLGIICMSEAGLKVETGLMADEAAALIADFVNNLPVKS
;
A
#
# COMPACT_ATOMS: atom_id res chain seq x y z
N MET A 1 -13.40 5.05 14.81
CA MET A 1 -12.54 3.84 14.79
C MET A 1 -11.09 4.32 14.91
N SER A 2 -10.16 3.59 15.56
CA SER A 2 -8.76 4.02 15.64
C SER A 2 -7.94 3.52 14.44
N ASP A 3 -6.96 4.31 14.00
CA ASP A 3 -6.02 3.98 12.93
C ASP A 3 -5.38 2.60 13.10
N SER A 4 -4.98 2.24 14.32
CA SER A 4 -4.39 0.94 14.64
C SER A 4 -5.29 -0.23 14.28
N ARG A 5 -6.62 -0.10 14.37
CA ARG A 5 -7.53 -1.18 13.97
C ARG A 5 -7.53 -1.37 12.45
N HIS A 6 -7.50 -0.28 11.70
CA HIS A 6 -7.47 -0.36 10.23
C HIS A 6 -6.13 -0.90 9.73
N MET A 7 -5.02 -0.51 10.36
CA MET A 7 -3.71 -1.09 10.07
C MET A 7 -3.64 -2.57 10.45
N ALA A 8 -4.16 -2.97 11.62
CA ALA A 8 -4.25 -4.38 12.00
C ALA A 8 -5.08 -5.20 11.01
N ARG A 9 -6.16 -4.63 10.46
CA ARG A 9 -6.94 -5.26 9.39
C ARG A 9 -6.12 -5.43 8.11
N ALA A 10 -5.38 -4.40 7.69
CA ALA A 10 -4.49 -4.47 6.54
C ALA A 10 -3.42 -5.57 6.72
N ILE A 11 -2.79 -5.64 7.90
CA ILE A 11 -1.81 -6.69 8.27
C ILE A 11 -2.44 -8.07 8.20
N ALA A 12 -3.66 -8.26 8.72
CA ALA A 12 -4.34 -9.56 8.68
C ALA A 12 -4.59 -10.02 7.24
N MET A 13 -4.98 -9.11 6.34
CA MET A 13 -5.15 -9.44 4.92
C MET A 13 -3.83 -9.78 4.22
N ALA A 14 -2.77 -9.02 4.49
CA ALA A 14 -1.43 -9.30 3.97
C ALA A 14 -0.92 -10.68 4.46
N THR A 15 -1.13 -10.99 5.73
CA THR A 15 -0.75 -12.27 6.34
C THR A 15 -1.39 -13.45 5.61
N ALA A 16 -2.66 -13.32 5.21
CA ALA A 16 -3.36 -14.36 4.45
C ALA A 16 -2.78 -14.63 3.05
N GLN A 17 -1.91 -13.74 2.55
CA GLN A 17 -1.28 -13.84 1.24
C GLN A 17 0.20 -14.30 1.29
N LEU A 18 0.73 -14.63 2.47
CA LEU A 18 2.08 -15.17 2.62
C LEU A 18 2.27 -16.42 1.72
N GLY A 19 3.42 -16.46 1.01
CA GLY A 19 3.77 -17.55 0.09
C GLY A 19 3.04 -17.54 -1.26
N ARG A 20 2.08 -16.63 -1.49
CA ARG A 20 1.27 -16.60 -2.72
C ARG A 20 1.64 -15.48 -3.68
N THR A 21 2.36 -14.47 -3.21
CA THR A 21 2.55 -13.20 -3.93
C THR A 21 3.91 -13.08 -4.62
N VAL A 22 4.78 -14.10 -4.53
CA VAL A 22 6.10 -14.10 -5.16
C VAL A 22 5.96 -13.77 -6.67
N PRO A 23 6.77 -12.85 -7.22
CA PRO A 23 7.98 -12.24 -6.62
C PRO A 23 7.76 -10.98 -5.77
N ASN A 24 6.52 -10.58 -5.51
CA ASN A 24 6.20 -9.35 -4.78
C ASN A 24 5.84 -9.62 -3.31
N PRO A 25 5.96 -8.62 -2.43
CA PRO A 25 5.60 -8.80 -1.03
C PRO A 25 4.08 -8.94 -0.85
N PRO A 26 3.65 -9.66 0.19
CA PRO A 26 2.27 -9.59 0.65
C PRO A 26 2.03 -8.21 1.27
N VAL A 27 1.10 -7.46 0.69
CA VAL A 27 0.71 -6.13 1.17
C VAL A 27 -0.80 -6.14 1.40
N GLY A 28 -1.26 -5.42 2.40
CA GLY A 28 -2.68 -5.17 2.65
C GLY A 28 -2.98 -3.69 2.52
N CYS A 29 -4.17 -3.36 2.01
CA CYS A 29 -4.67 -2.00 1.88
C CYS A 29 -6.13 -1.93 2.35
N VAL A 30 -6.44 -1.03 3.28
CA VAL A 30 -7.80 -0.74 3.74
C VAL A 30 -8.10 0.74 3.47
N ILE A 31 -9.21 1.02 2.79
CA ILE A 31 -9.66 2.38 2.49
C ILE A 31 -10.88 2.70 3.36
N VAL A 32 -10.81 3.82 4.07
CA VAL A 32 -11.79 4.24 5.07
C VAL A 32 -12.31 5.63 4.76
N LYS A 33 -13.63 5.81 4.78
CA LYS A 33 -14.29 7.12 4.65
C LYS A 33 -15.33 7.27 5.76
N ASP A 34 -15.31 8.41 6.44
CA ASP A 34 -16.23 8.72 7.55
C ASP A 34 -16.27 7.62 8.64
N GLY A 35 -15.11 7.00 8.88
CA GLY A 35 -14.95 5.91 9.85
C GLY A 35 -15.46 4.54 9.40
N VAL A 36 -15.92 4.41 8.16
CA VAL A 36 -16.41 3.17 7.55
C VAL A 36 -15.38 2.63 6.57
N VAL A 37 -15.08 1.32 6.64
CA VAL A 37 -14.27 0.64 5.61
C VAL A 37 -15.11 0.56 4.34
N ILE A 38 -14.66 1.20 3.28
CA ILE A 38 -15.35 1.23 1.98
C ILE A 38 -14.73 0.27 0.96
N ALA A 39 -13.45 -0.07 1.13
CA ALA A 39 -12.78 -1.11 0.36
C ALA A 39 -11.62 -1.68 1.15
N GLU A 40 -11.28 -2.93 0.86
CA GLU A 40 -10.13 -3.60 1.44
C GLU A 40 -9.62 -4.69 0.50
N ALA A 41 -8.30 -4.80 0.36
CA ALA A 41 -7.68 -5.81 -0.48
C ALA A 41 -6.26 -6.14 -0.01
N ALA A 42 -5.72 -7.22 -0.56
CA ALA A 42 -4.31 -7.57 -0.45
C ALA A 42 -3.69 -7.83 -1.82
N THR A 43 -2.37 -7.91 -1.89
CA THR A 43 -1.64 -8.30 -3.09
C THR A 43 -2.19 -9.62 -3.63
N GLY A 44 -2.54 -9.66 -4.92
CA GLY A 44 -3.10 -10.86 -5.54
C GLY A 44 -2.07 -11.98 -5.75
N ASP A 45 -2.56 -13.17 -6.08
CA ASP A 45 -1.73 -14.34 -6.37
C ASP A 45 -0.77 -14.06 -7.53
N GLY A 46 0.48 -14.51 -7.41
CA GLY A 46 1.56 -14.15 -8.34
C GLY A 46 2.06 -12.71 -8.19
N GLY A 47 1.60 -11.99 -7.17
CA GLY A 47 2.11 -10.66 -6.80
C GLY A 47 1.43 -9.49 -7.49
N ARG A 48 0.32 -9.75 -8.19
CA ARG A 48 -0.48 -8.74 -8.88
C ARG A 48 -1.98 -9.09 -8.78
N PRO A 49 -2.88 -8.10 -8.82
CA PRO A 49 -2.62 -6.67 -8.67
C PRO A 49 -2.00 -6.33 -7.31
N HIS A 50 -1.48 -5.10 -7.16
CA HIS A 50 -1.08 -4.58 -5.85
C HIS A 50 -2.31 -4.35 -4.96
N ALA A 51 -2.11 -4.33 -3.65
CA ALA A 51 -3.20 -4.18 -2.68
C ALA A 51 -3.98 -2.87 -2.88
N GLU A 52 -3.29 -1.76 -3.12
CA GLU A 52 -3.90 -0.45 -3.32
C GLU A 52 -4.68 -0.40 -4.64
N GLU A 53 -4.13 -1.00 -5.69
CA GLU A 53 -4.80 -1.12 -6.99
C GLU A 53 -6.08 -1.95 -6.88
N ALA A 54 -6.01 -3.09 -6.19
CA ALA A 54 -7.15 -3.96 -5.95
C ALA A 54 -8.24 -3.29 -5.08
N ALA A 55 -7.84 -2.57 -4.03
CA ALA A 55 -8.78 -1.85 -3.17
C ALA A 55 -9.46 -0.70 -3.93
N LEU A 56 -8.71 0.08 -4.71
CA LEU A 56 -9.27 1.17 -5.52
C LEU A 56 -10.19 0.66 -6.63
N ALA A 57 -9.92 -0.50 -7.21
CA ALA A 57 -10.79 -1.10 -8.22
C ALA A 57 -12.20 -1.42 -7.69
N GLN A 58 -12.34 -1.72 -6.38
CA GLN A 58 -13.66 -1.90 -5.74
C GLN A 58 -14.47 -0.61 -5.64
N LEU A 59 -13.83 0.54 -5.83
CA LEU A 59 -14.40 1.88 -5.70
C LEU A 59 -14.48 2.62 -7.04
N ASP A 60 -14.41 1.90 -8.17
CA ASP A 60 -14.29 2.50 -9.51
C ASP A 60 -13.18 3.56 -9.58
N HIS A 61 -12.08 3.31 -8.86
CA HIS A 61 -10.92 4.19 -8.73
C HIS A 61 -11.22 5.56 -8.11
N ARG A 62 -12.29 5.71 -7.33
CA ARG A 62 -12.64 6.96 -6.63
C ARG A 62 -12.72 6.76 -5.12
N ALA A 63 -11.89 7.47 -4.38
CA ALA A 63 -11.78 7.42 -2.93
C ALA A 63 -11.68 8.84 -2.33
N GLU A 64 -12.41 9.79 -2.91
CA GLU A 64 -12.36 11.21 -2.56
C GLU A 64 -12.56 11.45 -1.05
N GLY A 65 -11.57 12.08 -0.43
CA GLY A 65 -11.56 12.42 0.99
C GLY A 65 -11.23 11.25 1.92
N ALA A 66 -11.08 10.03 1.41
CA ALA A 66 -10.82 8.84 2.22
C ALA A 66 -9.40 8.80 2.78
N THR A 67 -9.19 7.93 3.78
CA THR A 67 -7.87 7.53 4.27
C THR A 67 -7.53 6.12 3.79
N ALA A 68 -6.33 5.92 3.25
CA ALA A 68 -5.81 4.59 2.95
C ALA A 68 -4.81 4.15 4.03
N TYR A 69 -4.95 2.91 4.50
CA TYR A 69 -4.02 2.25 5.42
C TYR A 69 -3.32 1.13 4.67
N VAL A 70 -2.00 1.22 4.51
CA VAL A 70 -1.22 0.30 3.67
C VAL A 70 -0.09 -0.33 4.48
N THR A 71 0.11 -1.64 4.42
CA THR A 71 1.15 -2.29 5.23
C THR A 71 2.58 -1.98 4.78
N LEU A 72 2.76 -1.48 3.56
CA LEU A 72 4.05 -1.17 2.96
C LEU A 72 3.97 0.19 2.25
N GLU A 73 5.09 0.92 2.16
CA GLU A 73 5.17 2.17 1.40
C GLU A 73 4.60 1.99 -0.03
N PRO A 74 3.57 2.77 -0.43
CA PRO A 74 3.04 2.70 -1.79
C PRO A 74 4.11 3.01 -2.82
N CYS A 75 4.28 2.14 -3.82
CA CYS A 75 5.36 2.30 -4.79
C CYS A 75 5.24 3.65 -5.53
N GLY A 76 6.38 4.31 -5.77
CA GLY A 76 6.48 5.58 -6.50
C GLY A 76 6.74 5.41 -8.00
N ALA A 77 7.20 4.23 -8.42
CA ALA A 77 7.42 3.87 -9.81
C ALA A 77 7.05 2.40 -10.08
N ARG A 78 6.98 2.02 -11.35
CA ARG A 78 6.76 0.64 -11.80
C ARG A 78 7.86 0.24 -12.77
N SER A 79 8.25 -1.04 -12.75
CA SER A 79 9.20 -1.59 -13.72
C SER A 79 8.72 -1.49 -15.17
N HIS A 80 7.40 -1.50 -15.41
CA HIS A 80 6.80 -1.46 -16.75
C HIS A 80 6.24 -0.08 -17.14
N GLY A 81 6.59 0.99 -16.41
CA GLY A 81 6.20 2.37 -16.76
C GLY A 81 4.71 2.73 -16.59
N GLY A 82 3.86 1.83 -16.13
CA GLY A 82 2.47 2.16 -15.76
C GLY A 82 2.40 3.02 -14.49
N LEU A 83 1.21 3.57 -14.21
CA LEU A 83 0.98 4.36 -12.99
C LEU A 83 1.45 3.60 -11.74
N SER A 84 2.03 4.32 -10.79
CA SER A 84 2.44 3.78 -9.50
C SER A 84 1.24 3.64 -8.54
N CYS A 85 1.42 3.01 -7.38
CA CYS A 85 0.36 3.00 -6.36
C CYS A 85 0.17 4.41 -5.76
N SER A 86 1.26 5.15 -5.54
CA SER A 86 1.18 6.53 -5.07
C SER A 86 0.39 7.43 -6.02
N GLN A 87 0.63 7.32 -7.34
CA GLN A 87 -0.12 8.06 -8.35
C GLN A 87 -1.60 7.67 -8.38
N ARG A 88 -1.92 6.37 -8.31
CA ARG A 88 -3.32 5.91 -8.24
C ARG A 88 -4.06 6.45 -7.02
N LEU A 89 -3.41 6.48 -5.85
CA LEU A 89 -4.03 7.01 -4.62
C LEU A 89 -4.31 8.51 -4.75
N VAL A 90 -3.39 9.26 -5.38
CA VAL A 90 -3.56 10.69 -5.71
C VAL A 90 -4.73 10.88 -6.67
N GLU A 91 -4.75 10.17 -7.80
CA GLU A 91 -5.80 10.27 -8.82
C GLU A 91 -7.19 9.89 -8.27
N ALA A 92 -7.24 8.94 -7.33
CA ALA A 92 -8.47 8.55 -6.67
C ALA A 92 -9.01 9.60 -5.68
N GLY A 93 -8.25 10.65 -5.37
CA GLY A 93 -8.66 11.71 -4.44
C GLY A 93 -8.57 11.31 -2.96
N VAL A 94 -7.73 10.32 -2.62
CA VAL A 94 -7.41 10.00 -1.22
C VAL A 94 -6.85 11.26 -0.56
N SER A 95 -7.28 11.57 0.66
CA SER A 95 -6.82 12.77 1.39
C SER A 95 -5.67 12.47 2.35
N ARG A 96 -5.58 11.21 2.80
CA ARG A 96 -4.62 10.76 3.80
C ARG A 96 -4.15 9.33 3.52
N VAL A 97 -2.86 9.08 3.68
CA VAL A 97 -2.26 7.76 3.61
C VAL A 97 -1.48 7.50 4.88
N VAL A 98 -1.76 6.38 5.54
CA VAL A 98 -0.98 5.87 6.67
C VAL A 98 -0.37 4.56 6.24
N PHE A 99 0.96 4.46 6.21
CA PHE A 99 1.62 3.19 5.92
C PHE A 99 2.49 2.69 7.07
N ALA A 100 2.68 1.37 7.17
CA ALA A 100 3.33 0.78 8.34
C ALA A 100 4.87 0.80 8.24
N CYS A 101 5.45 0.24 7.17
CA CYS A 101 6.90 0.18 6.99
C CYS A 101 7.35 0.69 5.62
N HIS A 102 8.61 1.14 5.56
CA HIS A 102 9.23 1.59 4.32
C HIS A 102 9.54 0.41 3.38
N ASP A 103 9.38 0.64 2.08
CA ASP A 103 9.78 -0.32 1.06
C ASP A 103 11.22 0.00 0.58
N PRO A 104 12.20 -0.88 0.84
CA PRO A 104 13.58 -0.67 0.42
C PRO A 104 13.80 -0.92 -1.09
N SER A 105 12.77 -1.31 -1.84
CA SER A 105 12.88 -1.49 -3.29
C SER A 105 13.21 -0.17 -4.01
N PRO A 106 13.95 -0.22 -5.14
CA PRO A 106 14.26 0.98 -5.93
C PRO A 106 13.03 1.61 -6.59
N PHE A 107 11.87 0.96 -6.52
CA PHE A 107 10.60 1.44 -7.05
C PHE A 107 9.76 2.19 -6.02
N ALA A 108 10.06 2.04 -4.73
CA ALA A 108 9.56 2.90 -3.67
C ALA A 108 10.64 3.91 -3.29
N SER A 109 11.62 3.56 -2.46
CA SER A 109 12.78 4.41 -2.12
C SER A 109 12.38 5.89 -1.88
N HIS A 110 11.29 6.11 -1.14
CA HIS A 110 10.69 7.42 -0.84
C HIS A 110 10.02 8.17 -2.01
N LEU A 111 10.10 7.65 -3.24
CA LEU A 111 9.43 8.24 -4.41
C LEU A 111 7.91 8.30 -4.21
N GLY A 112 7.32 7.28 -3.58
CA GLY A 112 5.90 7.23 -3.29
C GLY A 112 5.48 8.32 -2.31
N ILE A 113 6.26 8.52 -1.25
CA ILE A 113 6.07 9.57 -0.25
C ILE A 113 6.14 10.96 -0.90
N ILE A 114 7.16 11.19 -1.74
CA ILE A 114 7.34 12.46 -2.47
C ILE A 114 6.12 12.71 -3.36
N CYS A 115 5.75 11.75 -4.20
CA CYS A 115 4.61 11.85 -5.10
C CYS A 115 3.30 12.22 -4.37
N MET A 116 2.99 11.55 -3.26
CA MET A 116 1.77 11.83 -2.50
C MET A 116 1.83 13.19 -1.78
N SER A 117 2.98 13.52 -1.17
CA SER A 117 3.14 14.76 -0.42
C SER A 117 3.09 15.99 -1.32
N GLU A 118 3.72 15.94 -2.50
CA GLU A 118 3.67 17.02 -3.50
C GLU A 118 2.26 17.23 -4.07
N ALA A 119 1.45 16.17 -4.12
CA ALA A 119 0.04 16.24 -4.49
C ALA A 119 -0.88 16.71 -3.34
N GLY A 120 -0.34 16.97 -2.15
CA GLY A 120 -1.09 17.50 -1.01
C GLY A 120 -1.75 16.45 -0.12
N LEU A 121 -1.44 15.16 -0.28
CA LEU A 121 -1.92 14.11 0.62
C LEU A 121 -1.21 14.22 1.98
N LYS A 122 -1.96 14.00 3.07
CA LYS A 122 -1.34 13.81 4.39
C LYS A 122 -0.73 12.40 4.44
N VAL A 123 0.59 12.30 4.54
CA VAL A 123 1.30 11.01 4.60
C VAL A 123 1.87 10.79 6.01
N GLU A 124 1.55 9.66 6.62
CA GLU A 124 2.04 9.25 7.94
C GLU A 124 2.62 7.82 7.86
N THR A 125 3.67 7.54 8.64
CA THR A 125 4.40 6.27 8.62
C THR A 125 4.71 5.76 10.02
N GLY A 126 4.99 4.46 10.13
CA GLY A 126 5.50 3.83 11.36
C GLY A 126 4.45 3.16 12.23
N LEU A 127 3.16 3.23 11.85
CA LEU A 127 2.09 2.60 12.60
C LEU A 127 2.16 1.07 12.43
N MET A 128 2.45 0.35 13.52
CA MET A 128 2.63 -1.12 13.50
C MET A 128 3.74 -1.58 12.54
N ALA A 129 4.85 -0.82 12.52
CA ALA A 129 5.96 -1.05 11.61
C ALA A 129 6.62 -2.42 11.80
N ASP A 130 6.79 -2.87 13.05
CA ASP A 130 7.45 -4.14 13.35
C ASP A 130 6.63 -5.33 12.83
N GLU A 131 5.32 -5.30 13.03
CA GLU A 131 4.41 -6.33 12.53
C GLU A 131 4.38 -6.37 11.01
N ALA A 132 4.41 -5.20 10.35
CA ALA A 132 4.44 -5.12 8.90
C ALA A 132 5.80 -5.53 8.30
N ALA A 133 6.91 -5.18 8.95
CA ALA A 133 8.25 -5.56 8.52
C ALA A 133 8.45 -7.08 8.49
N ALA A 134 7.84 -7.80 9.45
CA ALA A 134 7.87 -9.26 9.47
C ALA A 134 7.24 -9.91 8.22
N LEU A 135 6.26 -9.25 7.58
CA LEU A 135 5.59 -9.76 6.38
C LEU A 135 6.46 -9.72 5.12
N ILE A 136 7.46 -8.84 5.08
CA ILE A 136 8.25 -8.57 3.88
C ILE A 136 9.69 -9.10 3.98
N ALA A 137 10.05 -9.84 5.02
CA ALA A 137 11.42 -10.29 5.26
C ALA A 137 12.02 -11.03 4.04
N ASP A 138 11.26 -11.95 3.42
CA ASP A 138 11.70 -12.69 2.23
C ASP A 138 11.87 -11.79 1.01
N PHE A 139 11.02 -10.77 0.87
CA PHE A 139 11.11 -9.80 -0.22
C PHE A 139 12.36 -8.92 -0.09
N VAL A 140 12.69 -8.49 1.12
CA VAL A 140 13.91 -7.70 1.40
C VAL A 140 15.18 -8.50 1.07
N ASN A 141 15.16 -9.81 1.27
CA ASN A 141 16.29 -10.67 0.89
C ASN A 141 16.43 -10.85 -0.64
N ASN A 142 15.40 -10.50 -1.42
CA ASN A 142 15.34 -10.73 -2.87
C ASN A 142 14.84 -9.48 -3.61
N LEU A 143 15.41 -8.31 -3.30
CA LEU A 143 14.92 -7.06 -3.86
C LEU A 143 15.04 -6.99 -5.39
N PRO A 144 14.02 -6.45 -6.08
CA PRO A 144 14.07 -6.29 -7.52
C PRO A 144 15.08 -5.20 -7.90
N VAL A 145 15.78 -5.40 -9.01
CA VAL A 145 16.78 -4.45 -9.54
C VAL A 145 16.13 -3.56 -10.59
N LYS A 146 16.43 -2.25 -10.55
CA LYS A 146 16.04 -1.30 -11.59
C LYS A 146 17.04 -1.43 -12.75
N SER A 147 16.57 -1.97 -13.88
CA SER A 147 17.32 -2.07 -15.15
C SER A 147 17.52 -0.72 -15.82
#